data_AF-A0AAD0SN78-F1
#
_entry.id   AF-A0AAD0SN78-F1
#
_cell.length_a   1.000
_cell.length_b   1.000
_cell.length_c   1.000
_cell.angle_alpha   90.00
_cell.angle_beta   90.00
_cell.angle_gamma   90.00
#
_symmetry.space_group_name_H-M   'P 1'
#
loop_
_entity.id
_entity.type
_entity.pdbx_description
1 polymer ?
#
loop_
_entity_poly.entity_id
_entity_poly.type
_entity_poly.pdbx_seq_one_letter_code
_entity_poly.pdbx_strand_id
1 'polypeptide(L)'
;MKNIVLFGSGNGAKEYLLKNKDDNILALFDNDIKKHGTSFEGIKIYSPSKINSFNFDEIVIVSQWAKDIYEQLINELKLDKEKIIIPAKKDIKEANRPFEDKQTIELGRNIIKEFSKLAMQDNIVLYLDFGTLLGIVRDKDIIEWDDDIDFSVSNISKDVLDDWVQNSLKNLKFPYKMLIENKEFCYMIKFENSLRSFETTINLRVTKEDYSIHLPSKGMWYASKIHFEKYDIVNYQGQDVFVPYDYENYLTFLYGNWRIPKKDITMADYANLGKVEINKFI
;
A
#
# COMPACT_ATOMS: atom_id res chain seq x y z
N MET A 1 16.21 30.49 1.58
CA MET A 1 15.26 29.41 1.89
C MET A 1 14.06 29.60 1.00
N LYS A 2 13.63 28.54 0.29
CA LYS A 2 12.42 28.61 -0.53
C LYS A 2 11.19 28.57 0.38
N ASN A 3 10.18 29.36 0.06
CA ASN A 3 8.87 29.33 0.68
C ASN A 3 8.01 28.28 -0.02
N ILE A 4 7.62 27.25 0.71
CA ILE A 4 6.91 26.11 0.14
C ILE A 4 5.52 26.01 0.78
N VAL A 5 4.54 25.62 -0.02
CA VAL A 5 3.24 25.17 0.47
C VAL A 5 3.00 23.74 0.04
N LEU A 6 2.29 22.96 0.87
CA LEU A 6 1.98 21.57 0.58
C LEU A 6 0.50 21.40 0.22
N PHE A 7 0.21 20.57 -0.79
CA PHE A 7 -1.16 20.15 -1.10
C PHE A 7 -1.35 18.68 -0.70
N GLY A 8 -2.19 18.47 0.31
CA GLY A 8 -2.44 17.22 1.01
C GLY A 8 -2.01 17.31 2.47
N SER A 9 -2.81 16.76 3.38
CA SER A 9 -2.51 16.73 4.82
C SER A 9 -2.52 15.31 5.41
N GLY A 10 -2.20 14.32 4.58
CA GLY A 10 -2.16 12.89 4.96
C GLY A 10 -0.75 12.41 5.29
N ASN A 11 -0.55 11.09 5.21
CA ASN A 11 0.76 10.48 5.51
C ASN A 11 1.89 11.02 4.62
N GLY A 12 1.62 11.32 3.34
CA GLY A 12 2.61 11.92 2.44
C GLY A 12 3.11 13.29 2.91
N ALA A 13 2.25 14.11 3.53
CA ALA A 13 2.65 15.38 4.12
C ALA A 13 3.56 15.16 5.33
N LYS A 14 3.24 14.18 6.19
CA LYS A 14 4.07 13.82 7.34
C LYS A 14 5.46 13.37 6.92
N GLU A 15 5.56 12.48 5.93
CA GLU A 15 6.83 11.99 5.41
C GLU A 15 7.66 13.14 4.79
N TYR A 16 7.04 14.01 4.00
CA TYR A 16 7.71 15.18 3.42
C TYR A 16 8.30 16.08 4.51
N LEU A 17 7.52 16.40 5.55
CA LEU A 17 7.95 17.26 6.67
C LEU A 17 9.07 16.63 7.48
N LEU A 18 9.05 15.31 7.68
CA LEU A 18 10.11 14.60 8.41
C LEU A 18 11.43 14.61 7.64
N LYS A 19 11.40 14.53 6.32
CA LYS A 19 12.58 14.47 5.46
C LYS A 19 13.16 15.85 5.16
N ASN A 20 12.30 16.85 4.95
CA ASN A 20 12.71 18.20 4.55
C ASN A 20 12.54 19.20 5.71
N LYS A 21 13.22 18.94 6.84
CA LYS A 21 13.08 19.76 8.07
C LYS A 21 13.57 21.20 7.91
N ASP A 22 14.44 21.43 6.95
CA ASP A 22 15.02 22.75 6.67
C ASP A 22 14.17 23.59 5.68
N ASP A 23 13.11 23.00 5.12
CA ASP A 23 12.19 23.71 4.23
C ASP A 23 11.29 24.67 5.02
N ASN A 24 11.05 25.86 4.46
CA ASN A 24 10.10 26.81 5.05
C ASN A 24 8.67 26.51 4.58
N ILE A 25 7.94 25.69 5.34
CA ILE A 25 6.56 25.32 5.00
C ILE A 25 5.58 26.35 5.57
N LEU A 26 4.91 27.09 4.68
CA LEU A 26 4.02 28.19 5.06
C LEU A 26 2.60 27.72 5.43
N ALA A 27 2.08 26.72 4.71
CA ALA A 27 0.70 26.26 4.84
C ALA A 27 0.49 24.90 4.17
N LEU A 28 -0.56 24.21 4.60
CA LEU A 28 -1.12 23.05 3.90
C LEU A 28 -2.45 23.42 3.24
N PHE A 29 -2.77 22.74 2.14
CA PHE A 29 -4.05 22.83 1.44
C PHE A 29 -4.64 21.43 1.25
N ASP A 30 -5.95 21.28 1.38
CA ASP A 30 -6.61 19.98 1.19
C ASP A 30 -8.02 20.20 0.59
N ASN A 31 -8.50 19.28 -0.24
CA ASN A 31 -9.85 19.35 -0.80
C ASN A 31 -10.94 18.93 0.22
N ASP A 32 -10.56 18.26 1.31
CA ASP A 32 -11.48 17.91 2.38
C ASP A 32 -11.86 19.12 3.24
N ILE A 33 -13.10 19.59 3.07
CA ILE A 33 -13.64 20.75 3.78
C ILE A 33 -13.61 20.59 5.31
N LYS A 34 -13.67 19.35 5.81
CA LYS A 34 -13.64 19.08 7.26
C LYS A 34 -12.29 19.41 7.89
N LYS A 35 -11.23 19.47 7.08
CA LYS A 35 -9.87 19.78 7.55
C LYS A 35 -9.56 21.27 7.52
N HIS A 36 -10.35 22.09 6.84
CA HIS A 36 -10.05 23.51 6.68
C HIS A 36 -10.09 24.23 8.04
N GLY A 37 -9.03 24.98 8.34
CA GLY A 37 -8.89 25.70 9.59
C GLY A 37 -8.30 24.89 10.74
N THR A 38 -8.16 23.58 10.59
CA THR A 38 -7.39 22.74 11.54
C THR A 38 -5.89 22.81 11.21
N SER A 39 -5.08 22.05 11.96
CA SER A 39 -3.64 21.95 11.74
C SER A 39 -3.21 20.48 11.65
N PHE A 40 -2.14 20.23 10.91
CA PHE A 40 -1.46 18.93 10.81
C PHE A 40 0.03 19.15 11.06
N GLU A 41 0.61 18.38 11.98
CA GLU A 41 2.01 18.55 12.42
C GLU A 41 2.34 20.01 12.79
N GLY A 42 1.38 20.72 13.40
CA GLY A 42 1.52 22.13 13.81
C GLY A 42 1.29 23.17 12.70
N ILE A 43 1.11 22.77 11.45
CA ILE A 43 0.93 23.67 10.30
C ILE A 43 -0.54 23.74 9.90
N LYS A 44 -1.05 24.94 9.63
CA LYS A 44 -2.47 25.19 9.37
C LYS A 44 -2.90 24.74 7.97
N ILE A 45 -4.09 24.14 7.89
CA ILE A 45 -4.71 23.67 6.65
C ILE A 45 -5.73 24.69 6.14
N TYR A 46 -5.66 25.01 4.85
CA TYR A 46 -6.53 25.97 4.18
C TYR A 46 -7.29 25.34 3.01
N SER A 47 -8.36 26.01 2.60
CA SER A 47 -9.05 25.70 1.35
C SER A 47 -8.15 26.03 0.15
N PRO A 48 -8.16 25.21 -0.92
CA PRO A 48 -7.39 25.47 -2.14
C PRO A 48 -7.67 26.83 -2.77
N SER A 49 -8.87 27.38 -2.57
CA SER A 49 -9.23 28.72 -3.07
C SER A 49 -8.37 29.84 -2.47
N LYS A 50 -7.69 29.60 -1.34
CA LYS A 50 -6.79 30.54 -0.69
C LYS A 50 -5.35 30.45 -1.18
N ILE A 51 -5.00 29.50 -2.05
CA ILE A 51 -3.59 29.30 -2.47
C ILE A 51 -2.98 30.59 -3.04
N ASN A 52 -3.72 31.28 -3.92
CA ASN A 52 -3.26 32.51 -4.55
C ASN A 52 -3.10 33.70 -3.57
N SER A 53 -3.55 33.59 -2.31
CA SER A 53 -3.28 34.61 -1.28
C SER A 53 -1.95 34.41 -0.55
N PHE A 54 -1.22 33.33 -0.83
CA PHE A 54 0.08 33.04 -0.23
C PHE A 54 1.22 33.41 -1.20
N ASN A 55 2.31 33.95 -0.65
CA ASN A 55 3.54 34.17 -1.41
C ASN A 55 4.48 32.99 -1.23
N PHE A 56 4.54 32.12 -2.24
CA PHE A 56 5.38 30.92 -2.23
C PHE A 56 6.12 30.75 -3.56
N ASP A 57 7.26 30.06 -3.47
CA ASP A 57 8.10 29.70 -4.61
C ASP A 57 7.55 28.43 -5.28
N GLU A 58 7.23 27.41 -4.49
CA GLU A 58 6.78 26.10 -4.97
C GLU A 58 5.58 25.57 -4.18
N ILE A 59 4.69 24.86 -4.86
CA ILE A 59 3.65 24.03 -4.27
C ILE A 59 3.95 22.57 -4.52
N VAL A 60 4.04 21.79 -3.45
CA VAL A 60 4.36 20.37 -3.52
C VAL A 60 3.11 19.54 -3.27
N ILE A 61 2.75 18.67 -4.21
CA ILE A 61 1.59 17.78 -4.08
C ILE A 61 2.02 16.49 -3.36
N VAL A 62 1.55 16.33 -2.12
CA VAL A 62 1.90 15.21 -1.20
C VAL A 62 0.68 14.34 -0.89
N SER A 63 -0.18 14.17 -1.89
CA SER A 63 -1.46 13.45 -1.81
C SER A 63 -1.52 12.34 -2.84
N GLN A 64 -2.22 11.24 -2.51
CA GLN A 64 -2.49 10.16 -3.45
C GLN A 64 -3.30 10.61 -4.68
N TRP A 65 -4.05 11.71 -4.57
CA TRP A 65 -4.86 12.31 -5.65
C TRP A 65 -4.04 13.28 -6.52
N ALA A 66 -2.74 13.03 -6.69
CA ALA A 66 -1.81 14.02 -7.24
C ALA A 66 -2.20 14.51 -8.64
N LYS A 67 -2.73 13.63 -9.49
CA LYS A 67 -3.16 13.98 -10.85
C LYS A 67 -4.33 14.96 -10.84
N ASP A 68 -5.39 14.65 -10.10
CA ASP A 68 -6.59 15.49 -10.03
C ASP A 68 -6.27 16.85 -9.41
N ILE A 69 -5.42 16.86 -8.37
CA ILE A 69 -4.94 18.09 -7.75
C ILE A 69 -4.09 18.91 -8.72
N TYR A 70 -3.21 18.29 -9.50
CA TYR A 70 -2.42 18.99 -10.50
C TYR A 70 -3.31 19.66 -11.55
N GLU A 71 -4.31 18.94 -12.05
CA GLU A 71 -5.29 19.49 -12.99
C GLU A 71 -6.09 20.65 -12.36
N GLN A 72 -6.51 20.53 -11.10
CA GLN A 72 -7.18 21.60 -10.36
C GLN A 72 -6.30 22.86 -10.25
N LEU A 73 -5.03 22.70 -9.87
CA LEU A 73 -4.09 23.81 -9.70
C LEU A 73 -3.86 24.58 -11.01
N ILE A 74 -3.79 23.88 -12.15
CA ILE A 74 -3.59 24.49 -13.46
C ILE A 74 -4.89 25.05 -14.05
N ASN A 75 -5.96 24.26 -14.04
CA ASN A 75 -7.17 24.58 -14.79
C ASN A 75 -8.11 25.48 -14.02
N GLU A 76 -8.24 25.31 -12.70
CA GLU A 76 -9.15 26.09 -11.87
C GLU A 76 -8.43 27.25 -11.20
N LEU A 77 -7.30 26.97 -10.55
CA LEU A 77 -6.57 27.97 -9.76
C LEU A 77 -5.53 28.77 -10.58
N LYS A 78 -5.31 28.38 -11.84
CA LYS A 78 -4.47 29.08 -12.84
C LYS A 78 -3.03 29.30 -12.37
N LEU A 79 -2.47 28.34 -11.64
CA LEU A 79 -1.08 28.39 -11.20
C LEU A 79 -0.11 28.10 -12.35
N ASP A 80 1.10 28.64 -12.24
CA ASP A 80 2.17 28.34 -13.17
C ASP A 80 2.65 26.90 -12.98
N LYS A 81 2.80 26.16 -14.08
CA LYS A 81 3.26 24.76 -14.09
C LYS A 81 4.64 24.62 -13.46
N GLU A 82 5.50 25.61 -13.62
CA GLU A 82 6.87 25.57 -13.08
C GLU A 82 6.91 25.62 -11.55
N LYS A 83 5.84 26.13 -10.92
CA LYS A 83 5.72 26.17 -9.45
C LYS A 83 5.18 24.88 -8.85
N ILE A 84 4.63 23.98 -9.66
CA ILE A 84 3.96 22.78 -9.16
C ILE A 84 4.90 21.59 -9.21
N ILE A 85 5.25 21.09 -8.04
CA ILE A 85 6.12 19.95 -7.85
C ILE A 85 5.28 18.73 -7.45
N ILE A 86 5.38 17.66 -8.24
CA ILE A 86 4.92 16.33 -7.84
C ILE A 86 6.19 15.53 -7.56
N PRO A 87 6.57 15.34 -6.29
CA PRO A 87 7.80 14.61 -5.98
C PRO A 87 7.66 13.16 -6.42
N ALA A 88 8.77 12.53 -6.81
CA ALA A 88 8.78 11.09 -6.89
C ALA A 88 8.63 10.50 -5.47
N LYS A 89 8.11 9.27 -5.36
CA LYS A 89 7.97 8.59 -4.06
C LYS A 89 9.28 8.58 -3.25
N LYS A 90 10.43 8.39 -3.93
CA LYS A 90 11.78 8.45 -3.34
C LYS A 90 12.19 9.82 -2.79
N ASP A 91 11.52 10.89 -3.20
CA ASP A 91 11.82 12.27 -2.82
C ASP A 91 11.00 12.68 -1.58
N ILE A 92 9.81 12.08 -1.37
CA ILE A 92 8.97 12.25 -0.17
C ILE A 92 9.31 11.24 0.93
N LYS A 93 9.43 9.96 0.57
CA LYS A 93 9.80 8.85 1.44
C LYS A 93 11.26 8.53 1.14
N GLU A 94 12.12 8.39 2.15
CA GLU A 94 13.30 7.55 1.93
C GLU A 94 12.74 6.21 1.44
N ALA A 95 13.13 5.72 0.26
CA ALA A 95 12.57 4.47 -0.24
C ALA A 95 12.87 3.40 0.81
N ASN A 96 11.87 3.09 1.64
CA ASN A 96 12.01 2.07 2.66
C ASN A 96 12.08 0.78 1.87
N ARG A 97 13.29 0.31 1.60
CA ARG A 97 13.56 -0.94 0.90
C ARG A 97 14.06 -1.92 1.95
N PRO A 98 13.17 -2.37 2.84
CA PRO A 98 13.53 -3.27 3.91
C PRO A 98 14.25 -4.49 3.36
N PHE A 99 13.86 -4.98 2.18
CA PHE A 99 14.38 -6.23 1.62
C PHE A 99 15.71 -6.09 0.85
N GLU A 100 16.27 -4.89 0.70
CA GLU A 100 17.69 -4.73 0.32
C GLU A 100 18.62 -5.16 1.49
N ASP A 101 18.08 -5.26 2.71
CA ASP A 101 18.79 -5.77 3.88
C ASP A 101 18.62 -7.28 4.07
N LYS A 102 19.75 -7.97 4.27
CA LYS A 102 19.78 -9.43 4.44
C LYS A 102 18.97 -9.93 5.64
N GLN A 103 18.95 -9.21 6.76
CA GLN A 103 18.22 -9.66 7.94
C GLN A 103 16.71 -9.50 7.74
N THR A 104 16.31 -8.39 7.14
CA THR A 104 14.89 -8.09 6.93
C THR A 104 14.28 -8.93 5.82
N ILE A 105 14.99 -9.16 4.70
CA ILE A 105 14.51 -10.11 3.68
C ILE A 105 14.41 -11.52 4.24
N GLU A 106 15.39 -11.98 5.03
CA GLU A 106 15.33 -13.31 5.65
C GLU A 106 14.18 -13.43 6.65
N LEU A 107 13.90 -12.38 7.42
CA LEU A 107 12.70 -12.33 8.25
C LEU A 107 11.43 -12.43 7.39
N GLY A 108 11.35 -11.69 6.28
CA GLY A 108 10.23 -11.77 5.34
C GLY A 108 10.00 -13.18 4.80
N ARG A 109 11.07 -13.87 4.39
CA ARG A 109 11.00 -15.28 3.96
C ARG A 109 10.45 -16.18 5.06
N ASN A 110 10.92 -15.99 6.30
CA ASN A 110 10.45 -16.77 7.44
C ASN A 110 8.99 -16.48 7.79
N ILE A 111 8.52 -15.24 7.65
CA ILE A 111 7.09 -14.89 7.81
C ILE A 111 6.24 -15.60 6.77
N ILE A 112 6.63 -15.54 5.48
CA ILE A 112 5.93 -16.25 4.40
C ILE A 112 5.81 -17.74 4.73
N LYS A 113 6.91 -18.37 5.15
CA LYS A 113 6.92 -19.80 5.45
C LYS A 113 6.05 -20.14 6.67
N GLU A 114 6.22 -19.45 7.79
CA GLU A 114 5.49 -19.75 9.03
C GLU A 114 4.00 -19.44 8.92
N PHE A 115 3.62 -18.32 8.30
CA PHE A 115 2.21 -17.98 8.12
C PHE A 115 1.52 -18.98 7.19
N SER A 116 2.15 -19.33 6.06
CA SER A 116 1.59 -20.31 5.12
C SER A 116 1.47 -21.69 5.74
N LYS A 117 2.47 -22.14 6.49
CA LYS A 117 2.45 -23.41 7.22
C LYS A 117 1.30 -23.47 8.22
N LEU A 118 1.13 -22.45 9.05
CA LEU A 118 0.03 -22.39 10.01
C LEU A 118 -1.33 -22.34 9.32
N ALA A 119 -1.46 -21.52 8.27
CA ALA A 119 -2.69 -21.44 7.51
C ALA A 119 -3.09 -22.81 6.94
N MET A 120 -2.13 -23.56 6.37
CA MET A 120 -2.36 -24.93 5.90
C MET A 120 -2.77 -25.90 7.02
N GLN A 121 -2.12 -25.82 8.19
CA GLN A 121 -2.46 -26.64 9.35
C GLN A 121 -3.88 -26.36 9.87
N ASP A 122 -4.29 -25.10 9.81
CA ASP A 122 -5.59 -24.63 10.29
C ASP A 122 -6.68 -24.64 9.20
N ASN A 123 -6.37 -25.16 8.00
CA ASN A 123 -7.26 -25.17 6.83
C ASN A 123 -7.74 -23.77 6.38
N ILE A 124 -6.90 -22.76 6.54
CA ILE A 124 -7.08 -21.42 6.00
C ILE A 124 -6.33 -21.31 4.67
N VAL A 125 -7.04 -20.95 3.61
CA VAL A 125 -6.40 -20.65 2.32
C VAL A 125 -5.86 -19.22 2.34
N LEU A 126 -4.60 -19.08 2.78
CA LEU A 126 -3.86 -17.83 2.82
C LEU A 126 -3.03 -17.66 1.54
N TYR A 127 -3.53 -16.84 0.62
CA TYR A 127 -2.88 -16.59 -0.66
C TYR A 127 -1.70 -15.63 -0.51
N LEU A 128 -0.59 -15.90 -1.19
CA LEU A 128 0.35 -14.84 -1.54
C LEU A 128 -0.25 -13.98 -2.64
N ASP A 129 -0.15 -12.66 -2.50
CA ASP A 129 -0.83 -11.72 -3.38
C ASP A 129 0.13 -10.63 -3.90
N PHE A 130 -0.34 -9.85 -4.88
CA PHE A 130 0.34 -8.67 -5.42
C PHE A 130 1.87 -8.82 -5.63
N GLY A 131 2.67 -7.92 -5.06
CA GLY A 131 4.13 -7.86 -5.23
C GLY A 131 4.84 -9.08 -4.67
N THR A 132 4.32 -9.64 -3.57
CA THR A 132 4.84 -10.87 -2.97
C THR A 132 4.68 -12.05 -3.93
N LEU A 133 3.48 -12.28 -4.46
CA LEU A 133 3.23 -13.34 -5.45
C LEU A 133 4.12 -13.15 -6.69
N LEU A 134 4.19 -11.92 -7.20
CA LEU A 134 5.00 -11.58 -8.36
C LEU A 134 6.48 -11.94 -8.12
N GLY A 135 7.04 -11.58 -6.98
CA GLY A 135 8.40 -11.92 -6.59
C GLY A 135 8.62 -13.44 -6.55
N ILE A 136 7.78 -14.16 -5.80
CA ILE A 136 7.92 -15.61 -5.66
C ILE A 136 7.86 -16.32 -7.01
N VAL A 137 7.00 -15.87 -7.92
CA VAL A 137 6.83 -16.51 -9.24
C VAL A 137 7.97 -16.13 -10.18
N ARG A 138 8.31 -14.84 -10.29
CA ARG A 138 9.27 -14.32 -11.28
C ARG A 138 10.71 -14.45 -10.80
N ASP A 139 10.99 -13.95 -9.61
CA ASP A 139 12.34 -13.77 -9.06
C ASP A 139 12.73 -14.95 -8.14
N LYS A 140 11.77 -15.85 -7.86
CA LYS A 140 11.90 -17.01 -6.96
C LYS A 140 12.17 -16.62 -5.50
N ASP A 141 11.90 -15.37 -5.16
CA ASP A 141 12.12 -14.76 -3.86
C ASP A 141 11.33 -13.44 -3.75
N ILE A 142 11.36 -12.82 -2.58
CA ILE A 142 10.84 -11.47 -2.36
C ILE A 142 11.59 -10.48 -3.26
N ILE A 143 10.87 -9.52 -3.84
CA ILE A 143 11.47 -8.46 -4.66
C ILE A 143 12.29 -7.54 -3.74
N GLU A 144 13.60 -7.40 -3.99
CA GLU A 144 14.50 -6.67 -3.09
C GLU A 144 14.11 -5.20 -2.85
N TRP A 145 13.49 -4.57 -3.84
CA TRP A 145 13.04 -3.18 -3.76
C TRP A 145 11.56 -3.01 -3.36
N ASP A 146 10.88 -4.08 -2.96
CA ASP A 146 9.55 -4.00 -2.34
C ASP A 146 9.63 -3.51 -0.89
N ASP A 147 8.51 -3.05 -0.34
CA ASP A 147 8.44 -2.52 1.03
C ASP A 147 7.52 -3.27 2.00
N ASP A 148 6.78 -4.26 1.53
CA ASP A 148 5.86 -5.08 2.33
C ASP A 148 5.73 -6.55 1.88
N ILE A 149 4.90 -7.30 2.61
CA ILE A 149 4.48 -8.65 2.23
C ILE A 149 2.95 -8.69 2.22
N ASP A 150 2.39 -9.10 1.09
CA ASP A 150 0.95 -9.12 0.86
C ASP A 150 0.39 -10.54 0.90
N PHE A 151 -0.51 -10.74 1.85
CA PHE A 151 -1.39 -11.89 1.88
C PHE A 151 -2.84 -11.49 1.64
N SER A 152 -3.62 -12.43 1.14
CA SER A 152 -5.07 -12.31 1.15
C SER A 152 -5.75 -13.61 1.54
N VAL A 153 -7.00 -13.48 1.97
CA VAL A 153 -7.91 -14.57 2.27
C VAL A 153 -9.23 -14.32 1.55
N SER A 154 -9.86 -15.38 1.09
CA SER A 154 -11.17 -15.35 0.45
C SER A 154 -12.06 -16.44 1.04
N ASN A 155 -13.37 -16.35 0.81
CA ASN A 155 -14.36 -17.36 1.21
C ASN A 155 -14.40 -17.66 2.72
N ILE A 156 -13.89 -16.75 3.54
CA ILE A 156 -14.02 -16.78 5.01
C ILE A 156 -14.64 -15.46 5.50
N SER A 157 -15.31 -15.50 6.65
CA SER A 157 -15.81 -14.28 7.29
C SER A 157 -14.69 -13.53 8.00
N LYS A 158 -14.93 -12.25 8.32
CA LYS A 158 -14.05 -11.47 9.19
C LYS A 158 -13.84 -12.15 10.55
N ASP A 159 -14.89 -12.73 11.12
CA ASP A 159 -14.80 -13.42 12.42
C ASP A 159 -13.84 -14.62 12.38
N VAL A 160 -13.89 -15.42 11.30
CA VAL A 160 -12.96 -16.55 11.12
C VAL A 160 -11.52 -16.06 10.97
N LEU A 161 -11.30 -14.98 10.23
CA LEU A 161 -9.97 -14.35 10.14
C LEU A 161 -9.50 -13.85 11.50
N ASP A 162 -10.39 -13.23 12.28
CA ASP A 162 -10.07 -12.68 13.60
C ASP A 162 -9.68 -13.78 14.57
N ASP A 163 -10.46 -14.86 14.62
CA ASP A 163 -10.16 -16.04 15.43
C ASP A 163 -8.82 -16.65 15.05
N TRP A 164 -8.55 -16.82 13.76
CA TRP A 164 -7.28 -17.40 13.29
C TRP A 164 -6.08 -16.51 13.65
N VAL A 165 -6.16 -15.19 13.44
CA VAL A 165 -5.07 -14.28 13.78
C VAL A 165 -4.83 -14.24 15.30
N GLN A 166 -5.89 -14.20 16.11
CA GLN A 166 -5.75 -14.16 17.58
C GLN A 166 -5.19 -15.47 18.15
N ASN A 167 -5.61 -16.61 17.61
CA ASN A 167 -5.26 -17.93 18.16
C ASN A 167 -3.93 -18.46 17.60
N SER A 168 -3.69 -18.31 16.29
CA SER A 168 -2.54 -18.93 15.61
C SER A 168 -1.38 -17.96 15.43
N LEU A 169 -1.62 -16.71 15.02
CA LEU A 169 -0.53 -15.78 14.68
C LEU A 169 -0.01 -14.99 15.87
N LYS A 170 -0.88 -14.51 16.76
CA LYS A 170 -0.54 -13.55 17.84
C LYS A 170 0.62 -13.99 18.74
N ASN A 171 0.76 -15.30 18.94
CA ASN A 171 1.76 -15.87 19.85
C ASN A 171 3.09 -16.20 19.17
N LEU A 172 3.18 -16.06 17.85
CA LEU A 172 4.43 -16.25 17.12
C LEU A 172 5.52 -15.31 17.62
N LYS A 173 6.75 -15.83 17.63
CA LYS A 173 7.93 -15.09 18.06
C LYS A 173 8.87 -14.96 16.88
N PHE A 174 9.13 -13.70 16.53
CA PHE A 174 10.13 -13.33 15.55
C PHE A 174 11.25 -12.54 16.23
N PRO A 175 12.45 -12.45 15.63
CA PRO A 175 13.52 -11.59 16.12
C PRO A 175 13.15 -10.10 16.16
N TYR A 176 12.11 -9.71 15.42
CA TYR A 176 11.55 -8.36 15.41
C TYR A 176 10.28 -8.33 16.26
N LYS A 177 10.02 -7.18 16.88
CA LYS A 177 8.77 -6.96 17.59
C LYS A 177 7.63 -6.97 16.57
N MET A 178 6.67 -7.86 16.79
CA MET A 178 5.48 -7.99 15.97
C MET A 178 4.33 -7.20 16.62
N LEU A 179 3.79 -6.24 15.87
CA LEU A 179 2.65 -5.41 16.26
C LEU A 179 1.51 -5.69 15.29
N ILE A 180 0.39 -6.21 15.82
CA ILE A 180 -0.79 -6.56 15.02
C ILE A 180 -1.86 -5.50 15.23
N GLU A 181 -2.32 -4.89 14.15
CA GLU A 181 -3.44 -3.96 14.13
C GLU A 181 -4.62 -4.56 13.34
N ASN A 182 -5.76 -4.69 13.99
CA ASN A 182 -7.01 -5.13 13.37
C ASN A 182 -7.70 -3.94 12.70
N LYS A 183 -8.02 -4.05 11.41
CA LYS A 183 -8.82 -3.10 10.63
C LYS A 183 -10.11 -3.76 10.15
N GLU A 184 -11.03 -2.96 9.65
CA GLU A 184 -12.35 -3.42 9.18
C GLU A 184 -12.26 -4.60 8.18
N PHE A 185 -11.30 -4.55 7.25
CA PHE A 185 -11.17 -5.53 6.16
C PHE A 185 -9.80 -6.19 6.06
N CYS A 186 -8.90 -5.96 7.01
CA CYS A 186 -7.57 -6.54 6.99
C CYS A 186 -6.91 -6.54 8.36
N TYR A 187 -5.81 -7.27 8.46
CA TYR A 187 -4.81 -7.09 9.50
C TYR A 187 -3.56 -6.44 8.91
N MET A 188 -3.05 -5.42 9.61
CA MET A 188 -1.72 -4.88 9.34
C MET A 188 -0.80 -5.36 10.45
N ILE A 189 0.31 -5.99 10.07
CA ILE A 189 1.27 -6.60 10.98
C ILE A 189 2.61 -5.92 10.74
N LYS A 190 3.02 -5.07 11.68
CA LYS A 190 4.30 -4.37 11.61
C LYS A 190 5.37 -5.19 12.33
N PHE A 191 6.49 -5.40 11.66
CA PHE A 191 7.71 -5.96 12.24
C PHE A 191 8.72 -4.84 12.42
N GLU A 192 9.14 -4.58 13.66
CA GLU A 192 10.08 -3.49 13.97
C GLU A 192 11.17 -3.92 14.94
N ASN A 193 12.37 -3.37 14.76
CA ASN A 193 13.42 -3.32 15.76
C ASN A 193 13.96 -1.87 15.87
N SER A 194 15.07 -1.67 16.58
CA SER A 194 15.66 -0.33 16.75
C SER A 194 16.20 0.31 15.47
N LEU A 195 16.37 -0.46 14.39
CA LEU A 195 17.02 -0.02 13.16
C LEU A 195 16.09 -0.01 11.94
N ARG A 196 15.15 -0.96 11.85
CA ARG A 196 14.35 -1.21 10.65
C ARG A 196 12.92 -1.60 11.00
N SER A 197 12.02 -1.31 10.07
CA SER A 197 10.67 -1.86 10.10
C SER A 197 10.10 -2.07 8.71
N PHE A 198 9.22 -3.05 8.59
CA PHE A 198 8.37 -3.26 7.42
C PHE A 198 7.03 -3.82 7.86
N GLU A 199 6.08 -3.86 6.94
CA GLU A 199 4.72 -4.27 7.21
C GLU A 199 4.36 -5.51 6.40
N THR A 200 3.39 -6.25 6.91
CA THR A 200 2.76 -7.38 6.26
C THR A 200 1.26 -7.21 6.40
N THR A 201 0.51 -7.53 5.35
CA THR A 201 -0.94 -7.39 5.37
C THR A 201 -1.63 -8.73 5.13
N ILE A 202 -2.76 -8.94 5.78
CA ILE A 202 -3.68 -10.05 5.48
C ILE A 202 -5.02 -9.43 5.11
N ASN A 203 -5.32 -9.41 3.81
CA ASN A 203 -6.45 -8.67 3.27
C ASN A 203 -7.64 -9.59 2.95
N LEU A 204 -8.85 -9.14 3.31
CA LEU A 204 -10.06 -9.84 2.91
C LEU A 204 -10.41 -9.54 1.45
N ARG A 205 -10.75 -10.61 0.74
CA ARG A 205 -11.38 -10.58 -0.57
C ARG A 205 -12.79 -11.16 -0.49
N VAL A 206 -13.74 -10.53 -1.18
CA VAL A 206 -15.12 -11.02 -1.27
C VAL A 206 -15.49 -11.28 -2.73
N THR A 207 -16.21 -12.37 -2.97
CA THR A 207 -16.80 -12.64 -4.28
C THR A 207 -18.06 -11.81 -4.45
N LYS A 208 -18.10 -11.01 -5.50
CA LYS A 208 -19.28 -10.26 -5.94
C LYS A 208 -19.49 -10.54 -7.43
N GLU A 209 -20.62 -11.17 -7.76
CA GLU A 209 -20.94 -11.62 -9.13
C GLU A 209 -19.84 -12.54 -9.68
N ASP A 210 -19.10 -12.09 -10.69
CA ASP A 210 -18.00 -12.83 -11.32
C ASP A 210 -16.60 -12.38 -10.89
N TYR A 211 -16.52 -11.50 -9.88
CA TYR A 211 -15.28 -10.88 -9.44
C TYR A 211 -14.94 -11.20 -7.99
N SER A 212 -13.66 -11.36 -7.72
CA SER A 212 -13.08 -11.27 -6.38
C SER A 212 -12.63 -9.83 -6.14
N ILE A 213 -13.18 -9.20 -5.10
CA ILE A 213 -13.00 -7.78 -4.78
C ILE A 213 -12.10 -7.65 -3.57
N HIS A 214 -11.00 -6.91 -3.70
CA HIS A 214 -10.11 -6.60 -2.58
C HIS A 214 -10.70 -5.48 -1.72
N LEU A 215 -11.19 -5.85 -0.54
CA LEU A 215 -12.00 -4.98 0.32
C LEU A 215 -11.26 -3.75 0.86
N PRO A 216 -9.99 -3.84 1.35
CA PRO A 216 -9.28 -2.66 1.84
C PRO A 216 -9.12 -1.56 0.77
N SER A 217 -9.05 -1.95 -0.51
CA SER A 217 -8.99 -1.02 -1.64
C SER A 217 -10.34 -0.55 -2.17
N LYS A 218 -11.45 -0.96 -1.53
CA LYS A 218 -12.83 -0.68 -1.95
C LYS A 218 -13.10 -1.04 -3.42
N GLY A 219 -12.51 -2.16 -3.86
CA GLY A 219 -12.65 -2.67 -5.21
C GLY A 219 -11.82 -1.96 -6.28
N MET A 220 -10.87 -1.09 -5.92
CA MET A 220 -9.84 -0.63 -6.85
C MET A 220 -9.06 -1.83 -7.40
N TRP A 221 -8.71 -2.78 -6.55
CA TRP A 221 -8.18 -4.08 -6.96
C TRP A 221 -9.29 -5.12 -7.03
N TYR A 222 -9.37 -5.78 -8.16
CA TYR A 222 -10.30 -6.88 -8.40
C TYR A 222 -9.66 -7.89 -9.35
N ALA A 223 -10.25 -9.07 -9.46
CA ALA A 223 -9.88 -10.08 -10.43
C ALA A 223 -11.10 -10.97 -10.72
N SER A 224 -11.02 -11.86 -11.71
CA SER A 224 -12.03 -12.92 -11.84
C SER A 224 -12.10 -13.74 -10.55
N LYS A 225 -13.31 -14.06 -10.09
CA LYS A 225 -13.52 -14.84 -8.86
C LYS A 225 -12.83 -16.20 -8.90
N ILE A 226 -12.64 -16.79 -10.07
CA ILE A 226 -12.05 -18.13 -10.22
C ILE A 226 -10.64 -18.21 -9.62
N HIS A 227 -9.87 -17.12 -9.68
CA HIS A 227 -8.52 -17.05 -9.10
C HIS A 227 -8.52 -17.15 -7.57
N PHE A 228 -9.62 -16.82 -6.91
CA PHE A 228 -9.75 -16.80 -5.45
C PHE A 228 -10.87 -17.72 -4.91
N GLU A 229 -11.60 -18.42 -5.78
CA GLU A 229 -12.44 -19.58 -5.43
C GLU A 229 -11.65 -20.88 -5.43
N LYS A 230 -10.55 -20.91 -6.17
CA LYS A 230 -9.59 -22.00 -6.27
C LYS A 230 -8.21 -21.47 -5.95
N TYR A 231 -7.27 -22.39 -5.76
CA TYR A 231 -5.86 -22.07 -5.53
C TYR A 231 -4.98 -23.04 -6.32
N ASP A 232 -3.76 -22.59 -6.60
CA ASP A 232 -2.63 -23.46 -6.89
C ASP A 232 -1.70 -23.50 -5.67
N ILE A 233 -0.80 -24.48 -5.64
CA ILE A 233 0.25 -24.59 -4.64
C ILE A 233 1.59 -24.41 -5.33
N VAL A 234 2.42 -23.52 -4.79
CA VAL A 234 3.80 -23.32 -5.22
C VAL A 234 4.72 -23.73 -4.08
N ASN A 235 5.79 -24.47 -4.38
CA ASN A 235 6.81 -24.75 -3.39
C ASN A 235 7.81 -23.57 -3.34
N TYR A 236 7.81 -22.85 -2.22
CA TYR A 236 8.71 -21.75 -1.96
C TYR A 236 9.73 -22.14 -0.91
N GLN A 237 10.97 -22.36 -1.35
CA GLN A 237 12.11 -22.73 -0.49
C GLN A 237 11.81 -23.89 0.47
N GLY A 238 11.10 -24.92 -0.01
CA GLY A 238 10.76 -26.10 0.77
C GLY A 238 9.47 -25.99 1.59
N GLN A 239 8.78 -24.84 1.55
CA GLN A 239 7.45 -24.67 2.15
C GLN A 239 6.41 -24.48 1.04
N ASP A 240 5.33 -25.25 1.11
CA ASP A 240 4.19 -25.05 0.21
C ASP A 240 3.43 -23.78 0.62
N VAL A 241 3.07 -22.97 -0.37
CA VAL A 241 2.30 -21.73 -0.22
C VAL A 241 1.10 -21.74 -1.16
N PHE A 242 -0.05 -21.24 -0.70
CA PHE A 242 -1.21 -21.04 -1.58
C PHE A 242 -1.01 -19.79 -2.44
N VAL A 243 -1.34 -19.91 -3.72
CA VAL A 243 -1.38 -18.78 -4.65
C VAL A 243 -2.70 -18.81 -5.41
N PRO A 244 -3.17 -17.66 -5.94
CA PRO A 244 -4.41 -17.62 -6.71
C PRO A 244 -4.35 -18.64 -7.85
N TYR A 245 -5.45 -19.36 -8.09
CA TYR A 245 -5.50 -20.34 -9.18
C TYR A 245 -5.18 -19.68 -10.51
N ASP A 246 -4.36 -20.30 -11.35
CA ASP A 246 -3.90 -19.72 -12.62
C ASP A 246 -3.22 -18.36 -12.40
N TYR A 247 -2.30 -18.33 -11.42
CA TYR A 247 -1.62 -17.12 -10.96
C TYR A 247 -0.87 -16.38 -12.09
N GLU A 248 -0.43 -17.06 -13.15
CA GLU A 248 0.22 -16.38 -14.28
C GLU A 248 -0.74 -15.47 -15.04
N ASN A 249 -1.97 -15.93 -15.29
CA ASN A 249 -3.01 -15.11 -15.90
C ASN A 249 -3.49 -14.02 -14.94
N TYR A 250 -3.55 -14.32 -13.64
CA TYR A 250 -3.84 -13.31 -12.62
C TYR A 250 -2.79 -12.18 -12.60
N LEU A 251 -1.50 -12.52 -12.56
CA LEU A 251 -0.40 -11.55 -12.62
C LEU A 251 -0.42 -10.78 -13.95
N THR A 252 -0.74 -11.44 -15.06
CA THR A 252 -0.90 -10.79 -16.37
C THR A 252 -2.05 -9.80 -16.36
N PHE A 253 -3.17 -10.14 -15.73
CA PHE A 253 -4.29 -9.23 -15.54
C PHE A 253 -3.91 -8.01 -14.69
N LEU A 254 -3.20 -8.19 -13.58
CA LEU A 254 -2.81 -7.06 -12.72
C LEU A 254 -1.75 -6.15 -13.36
N TYR A 255 -0.70 -6.73 -13.91
CA TYR A 255 0.55 -6.03 -14.22
C TYR A 255 0.88 -6.00 -15.71
N GLY A 256 0.11 -6.67 -16.57
CA GLY A 256 0.44 -6.82 -17.98
C GLY A 256 1.70 -7.67 -18.18
N ASN A 257 2.75 -7.08 -18.76
CA ASN A 257 4.01 -7.79 -19.02
C ASN A 257 4.92 -7.84 -17.77
N TRP A 258 4.49 -8.55 -16.75
CA TRP A 258 5.16 -8.61 -15.43
C TRP A 258 6.49 -9.38 -15.42
N ARG A 259 6.75 -10.18 -16.46
CA ARG A 259 8.00 -10.95 -16.59
C ARG A 259 9.22 -10.06 -16.79
N ILE A 260 9.04 -8.82 -17.24
CA ILE A 260 10.09 -7.81 -17.31
C ILE A 260 10.06 -7.00 -16.00
N PRO A 261 11.12 -7.05 -15.18
CA PRO A 261 11.16 -6.29 -13.93
C PRO A 261 11.03 -4.79 -14.17
N LYS A 262 10.13 -4.16 -13.42
CA LYS A 262 9.98 -2.71 -13.35
C LYS A 262 10.23 -2.27 -11.91
N LYS A 263 11.31 -1.51 -11.70
CA LYS A 263 11.57 -0.89 -10.40
C LYS A 263 10.63 0.31 -10.21
N ASP A 264 10.27 0.56 -8.94
CA ASP A 264 9.47 1.70 -8.52
C ASP A 264 8.09 1.79 -9.22
N ILE A 265 7.33 0.69 -9.20
CA ILE A 265 5.98 0.66 -9.82
C ILE A 265 5.07 1.71 -9.18
N THR A 266 4.29 2.35 -10.03
CA THR A 266 3.28 3.34 -9.66
C THR A 266 1.88 2.78 -9.88
N MET A 267 0.86 3.43 -9.33
CA MET A 267 -0.53 3.04 -9.59
C MET A 267 -0.87 3.07 -11.09
N ALA A 268 -0.20 3.90 -11.88
CA ALA A 268 -0.41 3.98 -13.33
C ALA A 268 0.16 2.77 -14.10
N ASP A 269 0.97 1.93 -13.45
CA ASP A 269 1.61 0.78 -14.08
C ASP A 269 0.76 -0.49 -14.04
N TYR A 270 -0.32 -0.47 -13.27
CA TYR A 270 -1.25 -1.59 -13.22
C TYR A 270 -2.15 -1.58 -14.46
N ALA A 271 -2.23 -2.73 -15.11
CA ALA A 271 -2.95 -2.89 -16.37
C ALA A 271 -4.47 -2.78 -16.19
N ASN A 272 -4.98 -3.17 -15.01
CA ASN A 272 -6.40 -3.16 -14.72
C ASN A 272 -6.67 -2.60 -13.31
N LEU A 273 -7.47 -1.54 -13.26
CA LEU A 273 -7.94 -0.88 -12.05
C LEU A 273 -9.46 -0.72 -12.08
N GLY A 274 -10.12 -1.00 -10.97
CA GLY A 274 -11.56 -0.79 -10.79
C GLY A 274 -11.87 0.69 -10.55
N LYS A 275 -13.05 1.15 -10.97
CA LYS A 275 -13.58 2.46 -10.56
C LYS A 275 -14.08 2.37 -9.12
N VAL A 276 -13.50 3.15 -8.22
CA VAL A 276 -13.96 3.25 -6.83
C VAL A 276 -15.11 4.26 -6.75
N GLU A 277 -16.35 3.77 -6.66
CA GLU A 277 -17.48 4.61 -6.28
C GLU A 277 -17.60 4.66 -4.76
N ILE A 278 -17.15 5.77 -4.16
CA ILE A 278 -17.12 6.01 -2.70
C ILE A 278 -18.47 5.72 -2.02
N ASN A 279 -19.58 5.90 -2.75
CA ASN A 279 -20.94 5.79 -2.23
C ASN A 279 -21.53 4.36 -2.23
N LYS A 280 -20.82 3.35 -2.76
CA LYS A 280 -21.30 1.95 -2.79
C LYS A 280 -20.74 1.07 -1.66
N PHE A 281 -19.82 1.60 -0.87
CA PHE A 281 -19.07 0.88 0.17
C PHE A 281 -19.12 1.57 1.55
N ILE A 282 -20.06 2.50 1.74
CA ILE A 282 -20.45 3.06 3.05
C ILE A 282 -21.89 2.63 3.31
#